data_AF-A0A529Y2E4-F1
#
_entry.id   AF-A0A529Y2E4-F1
#
_cell.length_a   1.000
_cell.length_b   1.000
_cell.length_c   1.000
_cell.angle_alpha   90.00
_cell.angle_beta   90.00
_cell.angle_gamma   90.00
#
_symmetry.space_group_name_H-M   'P 1'
#
loop_
_entity.id
_entity.type
_entity.pdbx_description
1 polymer ?
#
loop_
_entity_poly.entity_id
_entity_poly.type
_entity_poly.pdbx_seq_one_letter_code
_entity_poly.pdbx_strand_id
1 'polypeptide(L)'
;IQAAVLAYLSDMTLLDTSTFAHGRAIFDRDIQAASLDHAMWFHRSHSLDDWILYNQDSPSTQGSRGFTRGSLFARDGTLIASVAQEG
;
A
#
# COMPACT_ATOMS: atom_id res chain seq x y z
N ILE A 1 11.39 -5.08 -15.23
CA ILE A 1 11.91 -4.22 -14.13
C ILE A 1 10.77 -3.39 -13.54
N GLN A 2 9.94 -2.76 -14.37
CA GLN A 2 8.81 -1.91 -13.97
C GLN A 2 7.89 -2.57 -12.93
N ALA A 3 7.46 -3.81 -13.15
CA ALA A 3 6.61 -4.52 -12.17
C ALA A 3 7.29 -4.69 -10.80
N ALA A 4 8.62 -4.93 -10.78
CA ALA A 4 9.38 -5.04 -9.54
C ALA A 4 9.55 -3.68 -8.84
N VAL A 5 9.75 -2.61 -9.60
CA VAL A 5 9.78 -1.24 -9.06
C VAL A 5 8.41 -0.87 -8.47
N LEU A 6 7.32 -1.20 -9.16
CA LEU A 6 5.97 -0.94 -8.67
C LEU A 6 5.67 -1.76 -7.40
N ALA A 7 6.13 -3.01 -7.33
CA ALA A 7 6.02 -3.84 -6.13
C ALA A 7 6.86 -3.32 -4.96
N TYR A 8 8.03 -2.75 -5.24
CA TYR A 8 8.81 -2.05 -4.21
C TYR A 8 8.06 -0.82 -3.68
N LEU A 9 7.51 0.00 -4.59
CA LEU A 9 6.76 1.20 -4.21
C LEU A 9 5.47 0.89 -3.44
N SER A 10 4.78 -0.21 -3.76
CA SER A 10 3.53 -0.57 -3.06
C SER A 10 3.73 -0.89 -1.58
N ASP A 11 4.89 -1.43 -1.20
CA ASP A 11 5.18 -1.82 0.19
C ASP A 11 5.79 -0.66 1.01
N MET A 12 6.08 0.49 0.40
CA MET A 12 6.70 1.62 1.12
C MET A 12 5.75 2.36 2.07
N THR A 13 4.45 2.38 1.79
CA THR A 13 3.49 3.24 2.51
C THR A 13 2.17 2.53 2.86
N LEU A 14 1.97 1.28 2.44
CA LEU A 14 0.65 0.65 2.54
C LEU A 14 0.22 0.38 3.98
N LEU A 15 1.09 -0.27 4.75
CA LEU A 15 0.78 -0.66 6.12
C LEU A 15 0.56 0.54 7.06
N ASP A 16 1.21 1.68 6.82
CA ASP A 16 1.05 2.93 7.57
C ASP A 16 -0.43 3.35 7.69
N THR A 17 -1.21 3.08 6.65
CA THR A 17 -2.65 3.44 6.60
C THR A 17 -3.43 2.79 7.76
N SER A 18 -2.98 1.65 8.27
CA SER A 18 -3.60 0.98 9.41
C SER A 18 -3.44 1.73 10.73
N THR A 19 -2.47 2.64 10.85
CA THR A 19 -2.19 3.39 12.08
C THR A 19 -2.81 4.80 12.10
N PHE A 20 -3.26 5.31 10.95
CA PHE A 20 -3.77 6.68 10.83
C PHE A 20 -5.00 6.96 11.70
N ALA A 21 -5.95 6.03 11.77
CA ALA A 21 -7.13 6.15 12.62
C ALA A 21 -6.79 6.18 14.13
N HIS A 22 -5.58 5.76 14.49
CA HIS A 22 -5.07 5.77 15.86
C HIS A 22 -4.21 7.01 16.17
N GLY A 23 -4.00 7.89 15.19
CA GLY A 23 -3.13 9.07 15.33
C GLY A 23 -1.67 8.70 15.57
N ARG A 24 -1.23 7.55 15.04
CA ARG A 24 0.11 7.00 15.22
C ARG A 24 0.83 6.88 13.88
N ALA A 25 2.15 6.98 13.92
CA ALA A 25 3.01 6.61 12.80
C ALA A 25 3.49 5.16 12.96
N ILE A 26 3.73 4.45 11.85
CA ILE A 26 4.19 3.06 11.90
C ILE A 26 5.56 2.91 12.58
N PHE A 27 6.37 3.97 12.56
CA PHE A 27 7.69 4.04 13.19
C PHE A 27 7.67 4.64 14.60
N ASP A 28 6.49 4.84 15.19
CA ASP A 28 6.40 5.23 16.60
C ASP A 28 7.07 4.17 17.49
N ARG A 29 7.79 4.61 18.53
CA ARG A 29 8.57 3.70 19.40
C ARG A 29 7.72 2.66 20.12
N ASP A 30 6.43 2.93 20.29
CA ASP A 30 5.47 2.05 20.95
C ASP A 30 4.76 1.08 19.98
N ILE A 31 5.10 1.12 18.68
CA ILE A 31 4.54 0.27 17.64
C ILE A 31 5.58 -0.78 17.23
N GLN A 32 5.16 -2.04 17.25
CA GLN A 32 5.88 -3.13 16.62
C GLN A 32 5.06 -3.56 15.39
N ALA A 33 5.53 -3.19 14.20
CA ALA A 33 4.89 -3.53 12.94
C ALA A 33 5.78 -4.48 12.13
N ALA A 34 5.14 -5.38 11.39
CA ALA A 34 5.80 -6.22 10.40
C ALA A 34 4.78 -6.61 9.32
N SER A 35 5.15 -6.52 8.05
CA SER A 35 4.32 -7.06 6.98
C SER A 35 4.18 -8.58 7.14
N LEU A 36 2.94 -9.08 7.17
CA LEU A 36 2.65 -10.52 7.24
C LEU A 36 2.48 -11.12 5.84
N ASP A 37 1.74 -10.41 4.99
CA ASP A 37 1.54 -10.75 3.58
C ASP A 37 1.58 -9.51 2.69
N HIS A 38 1.62 -9.74 1.37
CA HIS A 38 1.48 -8.69 0.36
C HIS A 38 0.99 -9.32 -0.93
N ALA A 39 -0.16 -8.86 -1.44
CA ALA A 39 -0.75 -9.34 -2.68
C ALA A 39 -0.95 -8.18 -3.66
N MET A 40 -0.51 -8.37 -4.90
CA MET A 40 -0.69 -7.40 -5.98
C MET A 40 -1.34 -8.04 -7.21
N TRP A 41 -2.21 -7.28 -7.85
CA TRP A 41 -2.77 -7.61 -9.16
C TRP A 41 -2.41 -6.52 -10.15
N PHE A 42 -1.62 -6.88 -11.17
CA PHE A 42 -1.20 -5.97 -12.23
C PHE A 42 -2.22 -6.00 -13.36
N HIS A 43 -2.86 -4.86 -13.62
CA HIS A 43 -3.93 -4.75 -14.61
C HIS A 43 -3.43 -4.22 -15.95
N ARG A 44 -2.51 -3.24 -15.94
CA ARG A 44 -1.99 -2.57 -17.13
C ARG A 44 -0.49 -2.29 -16.98
N SER A 45 0.25 -2.27 -18.09
CA SER A 45 1.65 -1.84 -18.08
C SER A 45 1.75 -0.32 -17.94
N HIS A 46 2.75 0.17 -17.23
CA HIS A 46 3.06 1.59 -17.09
C HIS A 46 4.58 1.80 -17.10
N SER A 47 5.05 2.87 -17.72
CA SER A 47 6.48 3.23 -17.85
C SER A 47 7.12 3.69 -16.54
N LEU A 48 6.29 4.17 -15.60
CA LEU A 48 6.67 4.71 -14.28
C LEU A 48 7.50 6.00 -14.37
N ASP A 49 7.33 6.77 -15.44
CA ASP A 49 8.05 8.01 -15.75
C ASP A 49 7.21 9.28 -15.56
N ASP A 50 5.99 9.14 -15.03
CA ASP A 50 5.13 10.25 -14.59
C ASP A 50 4.46 9.86 -13.25
N TRP A 51 3.71 10.79 -12.67
CA TRP A 51 3.00 10.60 -11.41
C TRP A 51 2.10 9.38 -11.40
N ILE A 52 2.14 8.68 -10.27
CA ILE A 52 1.22 7.60 -9.93
C ILE A 52 0.52 8.00 -8.62
N LEU A 53 -0.80 8.01 -8.65
CA LEU A 53 -1.59 8.16 -7.44
C LEU A 53 -1.71 6.78 -6.76
N TYR A 54 -1.28 6.69 -5.52
CA TYR A 54 -1.55 5.53 -4.68
C TYR A 54 -2.69 5.87 -3.70
N ASN A 55 -3.89 5.39 -4.00
CA ASN A 55 -5.04 5.55 -3.11
C ASN A 55 -5.09 4.37 -2.14
N GLN A 56 -5.14 4.64 -0.84
CA GLN A 56 -4.93 3.64 0.21
C GLN A 56 -6.02 3.74 1.28
N ASP A 57 -6.47 2.60 1.80
CA ASP A 57 -7.41 2.56 2.92
C ASP A 57 -7.14 1.40 3.89
N SER A 58 -7.64 1.51 5.12
CA SER A 58 -7.60 0.46 6.14
C SER A 58 -9.02 0.18 6.64
N PRO A 59 -9.68 -0.90 6.17
CA PRO A 59 -11.03 -1.26 6.60
C PRO A 59 -11.11 -1.81 8.03
N SER A 60 -10.01 -2.35 8.58
CA SER A 60 -10.01 -2.96 9.91
C SER A 60 -8.61 -3.02 10.50
N THR A 61 -8.51 -2.62 11.77
CA THR A 61 -7.34 -2.88 12.63
C THR A 61 -7.85 -3.53 13.91
N GLN A 62 -7.49 -4.80 14.17
CA GLN A 62 -7.95 -5.55 15.33
C GLN A 62 -6.99 -6.69 15.69
N GLY A 63 -6.90 -7.01 16.98
CA GLY A 63 -6.12 -8.18 17.44
C GLY A 63 -4.64 -8.12 17.03
N SER A 64 -4.03 -6.95 17.15
CA SER A 64 -2.64 -6.67 16.75
C SER A 64 -2.35 -6.91 15.27
N ARG A 65 -3.35 -6.71 14.41
CA ARG A 65 -3.21 -6.72 12.95
C ARG A 65 -3.96 -5.57 12.30
N GLY A 66 -3.47 -5.08 11.16
CA GLY A 66 -4.09 -4.07 10.34
C GLY A 66 -4.21 -4.53 8.89
N PHE A 67 -5.44 -4.60 8.37
CA PHE A 67 -5.68 -4.92 6.96
C PHE A 67 -5.77 -3.64 6.14
N THR A 68 -4.97 -3.57 5.08
CA THR A 68 -4.84 -2.40 4.22
C THR A 68 -5.01 -2.78 2.75
N ARG A 69 -5.53 -1.86 1.96
CA ARG A 69 -5.68 -2.02 0.51
C ARG A 69 -5.23 -0.78 -0.21
N GLY A 70 -4.83 -0.95 -1.47
CA GLY A 70 -4.46 0.16 -2.31
C GLY A 70 -4.81 -0.02 -3.78
N SER A 71 -4.97 1.10 -4.47
CA SER A 71 -5.15 1.16 -5.92
C SER A 71 -4.19 2.19 -6.51
N LEU A 72 -3.41 1.76 -7.50
CA LEU A 72 -2.38 2.56 -8.16
C LEU A 72 -2.93 3.06 -9.50
N PHE A 73 -3.04 4.38 -9.66
CA PHE A 73 -3.56 5.02 -10.86
C PHE A 73 -2.48 5.82 -11.57
N ALA A 74 -2.42 5.72 -12.89
CA ALA A 74 -1.68 6.64 -13.73
C ALA A 74 -2.27 8.05 -13.65
N ARG A 75 -1.52 9.06 -14.07
CA ARG A 75 -1.96 10.46 -14.07
C ARG A 75 -3.24 10.72 -14.87
N ASP A 76 -3.50 9.92 -15.90
CA ASP A 76 -4.72 9.98 -16.72
C ASP A 76 -5.94 9.28 -16.09
N GLY A 77 -5.78 8.70 -14.90
CA GLY A 77 -6.82 7.96 -14.18
C GLY A 77 -6.86 6.47 -14.51
N THR A 78 -5.96 5.95 -15.34
CA THR A 78 -5.90 4.50 -15.63
C THR A 78 -5.50 3.71 -14.38
N LEU A 79 -6.31 2.72 -13.98
CA LEU A 79 -5.97 1.78 -12.91
C LEU A 79 -4.86 0.82 -13.39
N ILE A 80 -3.66 0.96 -12.83
CA ILE A 80 -2.46 0.17 -13.16
C ILE A 80 -2.45 -1.13 -12.37
N ALA A 81 -2.69 -1.07 -11.06
CA ALA A 81 -2.60 -2.22 -10.16
C ALA A 81 -3.47 -2.05 -8.91
N SER A 82 -3.83 -3.17 -8.30
CA SER A 82 -4.48 -3.24 -6.97
C SER A 82 -3.58 -3.98 -6.00
N VAL A 83 -3.64 -3.61 -4.72
CA VAL A 83 -2.77 -4.14 -3.65
C VAL A 83 -3.60 -4.44 -2.40
N ALA A 84 -3.25 -5.50 -1.68
CA ALA A 84 -3.76 -5.80 -0.35
C ALA A 84 -2.63 -6.32 0.55
N GLN A 85 -2.66 -5.97 1.83
CA GLN A 85 -1.62 -6.30 2.82
C GLN A 85 -2.19 -6.34 4.23
N GLU A 86 -1.83 -7.35 5.00
CA GLU A 86 -1.97 -7.38 6.47
C GLU A 86 -0.58 -7.25 7.13
N GLY A 87 -0.54 -6.59 8.28
CA GLY A 87 0.63 -6.47 9.14
C GLY A 87 0.27 -6.20 10.58
#